data_AF-A0A317IK65-F1
#
_entry.id   AF-A0A317IK65-F1
#
_cell.length_a   1.000
_cell.length_b   1.000
_cell.length_c   1.000
_cell.angle_alpha   90.00
_cell.angle_beta   90.00
_cell.angle_gamma   90.00
#
_symmetry.space_group_name_H-M   'P 1'
#
loop_
_entity.id
_entity.type
_entity.pdbx_description
1 polymer ?
#
loop_
_entity_poly.entity_id
_entity_poly.type
_entity_poly.pdbx_seq_one_letter_code
_entity_poly.pdbx_strand_id
1 'polypeptide(L)'
;IDGKDQAVPSGPFRWEGRPETRIREWASTPERDLLDAECRYSGFVHRRRFLFLKPDLLLILDQIEGPTGEHRIEQFWHAGGPQAWNAIALSGSTTEMASWRSKVFGEKEPSSTRCVLHAGSLPAVLAGAVSFASDLAGLKLMTVQPHPCLKVRFSDGRTREVTLG
;
A
#
# COMPACT_ATOMS: atom_id res chain seq x y z
N ILE A 1 -11.04 -5.34 0.38
CA ILE A 1 -11.35 -5.88 1.73
C ILE A 1 -12.45 -6.90 1.54
N ASP A 2 -12.26 -8.13 2.02
CA ASP A 2 -13.21 -9.24 1.85
C ASP A 2 -13.59 -9.48 0.37
N GLY A 3 -12.66 -9.23 -0.56
CA GLY A 3 -12.92 -9.32 -2.01
C GLY A 3 -13.86 -8.25 -2.57
N LYS A 4 -14.22 -7.23 -1.79
CA LYS A 4 -15.08 -6.11 -2.22
C LYS A 4 -14.27 -4.92 -2.70
N ASP A 5 -14.77 -4.32 -3.78
CA ASP A 5 -14.29 -3.04 -4.32
C ASP A 5 -14.71 -1.85 -3.45
N GLN A 6 -14.04 -0.71 -3.64
CA GLN A 6 -14.34 0.53 -2.91
C GLN A 6 -15.65 1.21 -3.36
N ALA A 7 -16.11 0.90 -4.57
CA ALA A 7 -17.38 1.36 -5.14
C ALA A 7 -17.93 0.29 -6.08
N VAL A 8 -19.24 0.25 -6.28
CA VAL A 8 -19.91 -0.74 -7.14
C VAL A 8 -20.23 -0.11 -8.49
N PRO A 9 -19.78 -0.67 -9.62
CA PRO A 9 -20.17 -0.17 -10.95
C PRO A 9 -21.70 -0.28 -11.17
N SER A 10 -22.35 0.79 -11.61
CA SER A 10 -23.80 0.86 -11.86
C SER A 10 -24.14 1.31 -13.28
N GLY A 11 -23.34 0.84 -14.24
CA GLY A 11 -23.46 1.11 -15.67
C GLY A 11 -22.29 1.93 -16.22
N PRO A 12 -22.33 2.33 -17.51
CA PRO A 12 -21.27 3.10 -18.11
C PRO A 12 -21.05 4.41 -17.35
N PHE A 13 -19.82 4.62 -16.89
CA PHE A 13 -19.40 5.82 -16.15
C PHE A 13 -20.25 6.13 -14.90
N ARG A 14 -20.83 5.11 -14.26
CA ARG A 14 -21.62 5.25 -13.03
C ARG A 14 -21.15 4.29 -11.95
N TRP A 15 -21.19 4.79 -10.71
CA TRP A 15 -20.81 4.04 -9.51
C TRP A 15 -21.79 4.31 -8.39
N GLU A 16 -22.15 3.26 -7.68
CA GLU A 16 -22.89 3.28 -6.41
C GLU A 16 -21.94 3.13 -5.23
N GLY A 17 -22.32 3.70 -4.08
CA GLY A 17 -21.50 3.65 -2.88
C GLY A 17 -20.18 4.40 -3.04
N ARG A 18 -20.24 5.66 -3.53
CA ARG A 18 -19.05 6.50 -3.69
C ARG A 18 -18.30 6.59 -2.36
N PRO A 19 -16.99 6.28 -2.32
CA PRO A 19 -16.19 6.43 -1.11
C PRO A 19 -16.10 7.90 -0.69
N GLU A 20 -16.10 8.13 0.62
CA GLU A 20 -15.75 9.42 1.19
C GLU A 20 -14.23 9.50 1.36
N THR A 21 -13.60 10.53 0.81
CA THR A 21 -12.13 10.69 0.88
C THR A 21 -11.74 12.00 1.53
N ARG A 22 -10.64 11.97 2.29
CA ARG A 22 -10.13 13.14 3.01
C ARG A 22 -8.61 13.12 3.10
N ILE A 23 -7.97 14.26 2.81
CA ILE A 23 -6.58 14.52 3.20
C ILE A 23 -6.60 15.03 4.64
N ARG A 24 -5.90 14.34 5.54
CA ARG A 24 -5.75 14.70 6.95
C ARG A 24 -4.55 15.62 7.16
N GLU A 25 -3.45 15.29 6.50
CA GLU A 25 -2.20 16.05 6.56
C GLU A 25 -1.49 15.99 5.21
N TRP A 26 -0.87 17.12 4.84
CA TRP A 26 0.04 17.22 3.71
C TRP A 26 1.18 18.18 4.09
N ALA A 27 2.41 17.74 3.90
CA ALA A 27 3.59 18.57 4.10
C ALA A 27 4.66 18.24 3.06
N SER A 28 5.35 19.26 2.57
CA SER A 28 6.45 19.12 1.62
C SER A 28 7.62 20.00 2.06
N THR A 29 8.80 19.40 2.20
CA THR A 29 10.07 20.07 2.47
C THR A 29 11.10 19.65 1.41
N PRO A 30 12.27 20.31 1.33
CA PRO A 30 13.33 19.88 0.42
C PRO A 30 13.79 18.43 0.67
N GLU A 31 13.71 17.94 1.91
CA GLU A 31 14.20 16.63 2.33
C GLU A 31 13.10 15.54 2.30
N ARG A 32 11.83 15.91 2.45
CA ARG A 32 10.74 14.93 2.51
C ARG A 32 9.37 15.43 2.06
N ASP A 33 8.51 14.51 1.65
CA ASP A 33 7.06 14.73 1.55
C ASP A 33 6.29 13.79 2.48
N LEU A 34 5.23 14.29 3.09
CA LEU A 34 4.28 13.54 3.91
C LEU A 34 2.87 13.74 3.34
N LEU A 35 2.17 12.63 3.09
CA LEU A 35 0.74 12.61 2.84
C LEU A 35 0.08 11.66 3.82
N ASP A 36 -0.97 12.11 4.51
CA ASP A 36 -1.88 11.28 5.27
C ASP A 36 -3.29 11.48 4.73
N ALA A 37 -3.87 10.41 4.17
CA ALA A 37 -5.20 10.45 3.58
C ALA A 37 -6.01 9.21 3.99
N GLU A 38 -7.33 9.39 4.07
CA GLU A 38 -8.26 8.31 4.37
C GLU A 38 -9.36 8.20 3.31
N CYS A 39 -9.84 6.99 3.13
CA CYS A 39 -10.97 6.61 2.29
C CYS A 39 -11.94 5.78 3.13
N ARG A 40 -13.20 6.19 3.21
CA ARG A 40 -14.27 5.51 3.94
C ARG A 40 -15.27 4.91 2.97
N TYR A 41 -15.52 3.61 3.09
CA TYR A 41 -16.45 2.89 2.24
C TYR A 41 -16.90 1.60 2.91
N SER A 42 -18.16 1.21 2.69
CA SER A 42 -18.71 -0.07 3.17
C SER A 42 -18.47 -0.36 4.66
N GLY A 43 -18.44 0.67 5.51
CA GLY A 43 -18.17 0.57 6.96
C GLY A 43 -16.70 0.49 7.35
N PHE A 44 -15.77 0.49 6.39
CA PHE A 44 -14.33 0.48 6.62
C PHE A 44 -13.71 1.88 6.46
N VAL A 45 -12.57 2.07 7.11
CA VAL A 45 -11.66 3.20 6.89
C VAL A 45 -10.33 2.63 6.41
N HIS A 46 -9.92 3.01 5.21
CA HIS A 46 -8.57 2.80 4.70
C HIS A 46 -7.79 4.10 4.81
N ARG A 47 -6.88 4.20 5.79
CA ARG A 47 -5.95 5.31 5.94
C ARG A 47 -4.61 4.93 5.34
N ARG A 48 -4.15 5.67 4.32
CA ARG A 48 -2.84 5.51 3.69
C ARG A 48 -1.96 6.71 4.00
N ARG A 49 -0.77 6.42 4.52
CA ARG A 49 0.30 7.40 4.67
C ARG A 49 1.43 7.14 3.71
N PHE A 50 1.95 8.21 3.13
CA PHE A 50 3.16 8.23 2.34
C PHE A 50 4.20 9.11 3.03
N LEU A 51 5.41 8.60 3.16
CA LEU A 51 6.59 9.40 3.48
C LEU A 51 7.62 9.20 2.39
N PHE A 52 7.81 10.23 1.58
CA PHE A 52 8.87 10.25 0.59
C PHE A 52 10.10 10.92 1.21
N LEU A 53 11.17 10.16 1.40
CA LEU A 53 12.49 10.67 1.77
C LEU A 53 13.24 10.95 0.47
N LYS A 54 13.39 12.23 0.15
CA LYS A 54 13.87 12.65 -1.16
C LYS A 54 15.37 12.38 -1.33
N PRO A 55 15.81 11.99 -2.54
CA PRO A 55 15.00 11.59 -3.70
C PRO A 55 14.70 10.08 -3.74
N ASP A 56 15.08 9.34 -2.71
CA ASP A 56 15.43 7.93 -2.88
C ASP A 56 14.37 6.93 -2.45
N LEU A 57 13.54 7.25 -1.45
CA LEU A 57 12.77 6.22 -0.75
C LEU A 57 11.35 6.67 -0.42
N LEU A 58 10.36 5.95 -0.94
CA LEU A 58 8.96 6.12 -0.58
C LEU A 58 8.54 5.01 0.37
N LEU A 59 8.07 5.40 1.55
CA LEU A 59 7.45 4.50 2.53
C LEU A 59 5.93 4.66 2.48
N ILE A 60 5.22 3.53 2.50
CA ILE A 60 3.77 3.45 2.36
C ILE A 60 3.24 2.65 3.55
N LEU A 61 2.29 3.20 4.28
CA LEU A 61 1.63 2.54 5.40
C LEU A 61 0.11 2.61 5.23
N ASP A 62 -0.50 1.45 5.10
CA ASP A 62 -1.93 1.26 5.13
C ASP A 62 -2.37 0.81 6.52
N GLN A 63 -3.34 1.53 7.07
CA GLN A 63 -4.07 1.16 8.27
C GLN A 63 -5.54 0.98 7.90
N ILE A 64 -6.08 -0.19 8.21
CA ILE A 64 -7.47 -0.54 7.97
C ILE A 64 -8.20 -0.66 9.29
N GLU A 65 -9.31 0.06 9.41
CA GLU A 65 -10.25 0.01 10.53
C GLU A 65 -11.65 -0.32 10.00
N GLY A 66 -12.53 -0.84 10.85
CA GLY A 66 -13.86 -1.24 10.43
C GLY A 66 -14.60 -2.05 11.49
N PRO A 67 -15.65 -2.77 11.09
CA PRO A 67 -16.44 -3.62 11.98
C PRO A 67 -15.58 -4.65 12.73
N THR A 68 -16.08 -5.11 13.88
CA THR A 68 -15.47 -6.23 14.60
C THR A 68 -15.63 -7.53 13.84
N GLY A 69 -14.62 -8.39 13.88
CA GLY A 69 -14.66 -9.71 13.25
C GLY A 69 -13.36 -10.01 12.51
N GLU A 70 -13.34 -11.18 11.88
CA GLU A 70 -12.25 -11.60 11.00
C GLU A 70 -12.46 -11.01 9.60
N HIS A 71 -11.42 -10.38 9.06
CA HIS A 71 -11.44 -9.77 7.75
C HIS A 71 -10.26 -10.23 6.91
N ARG A 72 -10.47 -10.23 5.60
CA ARG A 72 -9.43 -10.45 4.59
C ARG A 72 -8.99 -9.13 3.99
N ILE A 73 -7.76 -8.73 4.29
CA ILE A 73 -7.15 -7.50 3.81
C ILE A 73 -6.13 -7.80 2.73
N GLU A 74 -6.26 -7.11 1.61
CA GLU A 74 -5.51 -7.35 0.38
C GLU A 74 -4.87 -6.03 -0.05
N GLN A 75 -3.54 -6.00 -0.15
CA GLN A 75 -2.78 -4.88 -0.70
C GLN A 75 -2.14 -5.31 -2.02
N PHE A 76 -2.67 -4.79 -3.12
CA PHE A 76 -2.23 -5.11 -4.47
C PHE A 76 -1.13 -4.17 -4.95
N TRP A 77 -0.11 -4.75 -5.58
CA TRP A 77 1.03 -4.04 -6.16
C TRP A 77 1.23 -4.47 -7.61
N HIS A 78 1.39 -3.48 -8.48
CA HIS A 78 1.65 -3.67 -9.90
C HIS A 78 2.98 -3.01 -10.25
N ALA A 79 3.99 -3.81 -10.58
CA ALA A 79 5.29 -3.28 -10.95
C ALA A 79 5.32 -2.92 -12.45
N GLY A 80 6.15 -1.93 -12.82
CA GLY A 80 6.31 -1.49 -14.21
C GLY A 80 6.93 -2.54 -15.15
N GLY A 81 7.43 -3.65 -14.60
CA GLY A 81 8.05 -4.78 -15.27
C GLY A 81 8.74 -5.69 -14.23
N PRO A 82 9.25 -6.86 -14.63
CA PRO A 82 9.87 -7.82 -13.71
C PRO A 82 11.01 -7.23 -12.87
N GLN A 83 11.86 -6.38 -13.45
CA GLN A 83 13.00 -5.77 -12.76
C GLN A 83 12.58 -4.76 -11.69
N ALA A 84 11.41 -4.13 -11.84
CA ALA A 84 10.92 -3.15 -10.87
C ALA A 84 10.57 -3.78 -9.51
N TRP A 85 10.38 -5.10 -9.44
CA TRP A 85 10.19 -5.80 -8.17
C TRP A 85 11.40 -5.74 -7.25
N ASN A 86 12.61 -5.53 -7.78
CA ASN A 86 13.82 -5.37 -6.96
C ASN A 86 13.79 -4.06 -6.14
N ALA A 87 13.06 -3.06 -6.63
CA ALA A 87 12.91 -1.78 -5.97
C ALA A 87 11.74 -1.72 -4.98
N ILE A 88 11.02 -2.83 -4.76
CA ILE A 88 9.81 -2.88 -3.93
C ILE A 88 10.00 -3.87 -2.79
N ALA A 89 9.85 -3.41 -1.55
CA ALA A 89 9.76 -4.26 -0.36
C ALA A 89 8.36 -4.19 0.24
N LEU A 90 7.80 -5.33 0.64
CA LEU A 90 6.43 -5.46 1.15
C LEU A 90 6.43 -6.12 2.52
N SER A 91 5.53 -5.69 3.41
CA SER A 91 5.36 -6.34 4.72
C SER A 91 4.61 -7.66 4.56
N GLY A 92 5.20 -8.78 4.96
CA GLY A 92 4.55 -10.09 4.92
C GLY A 92 4.78 -10.88 3.63
N SER A 93 4.14 -12.05 3.55
CA SER A 93 4.22 -12.91 2.37
C SER A 93 3.36 -12.35 1.24
N THR A 94 3.82 -12.57 0.01
CA THR A 94 3.11 -12.12 -1.20
C THR A 94 2.69 -13.32 -2.04
N THR A 95 1.50 -13.24 -2.62
CA THR A 95 1.06 -14.16 -3.69
C THR A 95 1.16 -13.44 -5.03
N GLU A 96 1.84 -14.05 -5.99
CA GLU A 96 1.88 -13.55 -7.36
C GLU A 96 0.64 -13.99 -8.13
N MET A 97 0.07 -13.08 -8.92
CA MET A 97 -1.17 -13.25 -9.66
C MET A 97 -0.98 -12.75 -11.09
N ALA A 98 -1.53 -13.48 -12.06
CA ALA A 98 -1.58 -13.03 -13.44
C ALA A 98 -2.46 -11.78 -13.55
N SER A 99 -2.01 -10.79 -14.32
CA SER A 99 -2.72 -9.53 -14.53
C SER A 99 -2.50 -9.00 -15.95
N TRP A 100 -3.06 -7.84 -16.23
CA TRP A 100 -2.98 -7.16 -17.51
C TRP A 100 -2.51 -5.73 -17.31
N ARG A 101 -1.69 -5.25 -18.23
CA ARG A 101 -1.34 -3.83 -18.36
C ARG A 101 -1.78 -3.34 -19.73
N SER A 102 -2.36 -2.15 -19.79
CA SER A 102 -2.67 -1.47 -21.04
C SER A 102 -1.88 -0.17 -21.09
N LYS A 103 -1.10 0.03 -22.15
CA LYS A 103 -0.33 1.27 -22.38
C LYS A 103 -1.06 2.22 -23.32
N VAL A 104 -1.91 1.67 -24.19
CA VAL A 104 -2.71 2.37 -25.19
C VAL A 104 -4.07 1.72 -25.30
N PHE A 105 -5.08 2.49 -25.72
CA PHE A 105 -6.44 1.99 -25.90
C PHE A 105 -6.48 0.81 -26.88
N GLY A 106 -7.24 -0.24 -26.54
CA GLY A 106 -7.40 -1.43 -27.38
C GLY A 106 -6.32 -2.49 -27.24
N GLU A 107 -5.21 -2.21 -26.54
CA GLU A 107 -4.12 -3.16 -26.34
C GLU A 107 -3.95 -3.54 -24.86
N LYS A 108 -3.59 -4.80 -24.61
CA LYS A 108 -3.20 -5.30 -23.30
C LYS A 108 -2.04 -6.29 -23.41
N GLU A 109 -1.09 -6.19 -22.50
CA GLU A 109 0.03 -7.11 -22.35
C GLU A 109 -0.11 -7.87 -21.03
N PRO A 110 0.28 -9.17 -20.97
CA PRO A 110 0.38 -9.90 -19.72
C PRO A 110 1.31 -9.18 -18.74
N SER A 111 0.92 -9.17 -17.47
CA SER A 111 1.71 -8.61 -16.37
C SER A 111 1.55 -9.46 -15.12
N SER A 112 2.28 -9.11 -14.06
CA SER A 112 2.10 -9.74 -12.75
C SER A 112 1.82 -8.72 -11.65
N THR A 113 0.92 -9.13 -10.77
CA THR A 113 0.54 -8.41 -9.55
C THR A 113 1.03 -9.21 -8.37
N ARG A 114 1.56 -8.55 -7.34
CA ARG A 114 1.75 -9.19 -6.04
C ARG A 114 0.69 -8.68 -5.07
N CYS A 115 0.04 -9.60 -4.38
CA CYS A 115 -0.89 -9.30 -3.32
C CYS A 115 -0.25 -9.64 -1.97
N VAL A 116 -0.20 -8.66 -1.07
CA VAL A 116 0.02 -8.92 0.35
C VAL A 116 -1.33 -9.26 0.97
N LEU A 117 -1.41 -10.42 1.60
CA LEU A 117 -2.63 -10.89 2.25
C LEU A 117 -2.47 -10.84 3.77
N HIS A 118 -3.43 -10.24 4.45
CA HIS A 118 -3.59 -10.34 5.90
C HIS A 118 -5.00 -10.85 6.21
N ALA A 119 -5.09 -11.89 7.02
CA ALA A 119 -6.35 -12.38 7.58
C ALA A 119 -6.28 -12.24 9.09
N GLY A 120 -7.25 -11.54 9.68
CA GLY A 120 -7.24 -11.23 11.09
C GLY A 120 -8.31 -10.22 11.50
N SER A 121 -8.33 -9.91 12.79
CA SER A 121 -9.12 -8.81 13.33
C SER A 121 -8.54 -7.44 12.99
N LEU A 122 -9.42 -6.43 12.95
CA LEU A 122 -9.04 -5.03 12.75
C LEU A 122 -8.73 -4.34 14.10
N PRO A 123 -7.80 -3.36 14.14
CA PRO A 123 -7.13 -2.74 12.99
C PRO A 123 -6.01 -3.60 12.39
N ALA A 124 -5.94 -3.61 11.06
CA ALA A 124 -4.85 -4.25 10.31
C ALA A 124 -3.89 -3.19 9.77
N VAL A 125 -2.59 -3.53 9.72
CA VAL A 125 -1.55 -2.66 9.19
C VAL A 125 -0.77 -3.40 8.12
N LEU A 126 -0.58 -2.77 6.96
CA LEU A 126 0.25 -3.26 5.86
C LEU A 126 1.19 -2.15 5.42
N ALA A 127 2.41 -2.50 5.03
CA ALA A 127 3.42 -1.56 4.62
C ALA A 127 4.13 -1.97 3.33
N GLY A 128 4.56 -0.96 2.58
CA GLY A 128 5.40 -1.10 1.42
C GLY A 128 6.50 -0.04 1.40
N ALA A 129 7.57 -0.32 0.67
CA ALA A 129 8.62 0.64 0.38
C ALA A 129 8.99 0.53 -1.09
N VAL A 130 9.23 1.69 -1.71
CA VAL A 130 9.70 1.81 -3.09
C VAL A 130 10.98 2.63 -3.10
N SER A 131 12.04 2.08 -3.66
CA SER A 131 13.32 2.77 -3.83
C SER A 131 13.46 3.29 -5.27
N PHE A 132 14.03 4.47 -5.41
CA PHE A 132 14.34 5.10 -6.69
C PHE A 132 15.85 5.15 -6.97
N ALA A 133 16.69 4.92 -5.95
CA ALA A 133 18.14 5.02 -6.06
C ALA A 133 18.84 3.66 -6.13
N SER A 134 18.28 2.61 -5.53
CA SER A 134 18.92 1.31 -5.41
C SER A 134 17.93 0.15 -5.33
N ASP A 135 18.45 -1.06 -5.54
CA ASP A 135 17.77 -2.30 -5.14
C ASP A 135 17.46 -2.28 -3.63
N LEU A 136 16.29 -2.81 -3.25
CA LEU A 136 15.88 -3.02 -1.86
C LEU A 136 16.14 -4.45 -1.38
N ALA A 137 16.97 -5.22 -2.09
CA ALA A 137 17.42 -6.55 -1.70
C ALA A 137 17.85 -6.56 -0.22
N GLY A 138 17.11 -7.32 0.60
CA GLY A 138 17.38 -7.48 2.03
C GLY A 138 16.65 -6.49 2.95
N LEU A 139 15.96 -5.47 2.44
CA LEU A 139 15.07 -4.63 3.23
C LEU A 139 13.88 -5.47 3.73
N LYS A 140 13.69 -5.54 5.04
CA LYS A 140 12.52 -6.17 5.65
C LYS A 140 11.66 -5.11 6.33
N LEU A 141 10.43 -5.01 5.87
CA LEU A 141 9.42 -4.17 6.50
C LEU A 141 8.65 -5.01 7.52
N MET A 142 8.64 -4.51 8.75
CA MET A 142 7.85 -5.08 9.84
C MET A 142 6.87 -4.02 10.31
N THR A 143 5.59 -4.35 10.27
CA THR A 143 4.55 -3.53 10.86
C THR A 143 4.54 -3.78 12.36
N VAL A 144 4.57 -2.72 13.17
CA VAL A 144 4.40 -2.84 14.61
C VAL A 144 2.95 -2.50 14.91
N GLN A 145 2.19 -3.44 15.46
CA GLN A 145 0.86 -3.13 15.97
C GLN A 145 0.91 -2.82 17.46
N PRO A 146 -0.01 -1.97 17.99
CA PRO A 146 -1.09 -1.25 17.31
C PRO A 146 -0.68 0.15 16.81
N HIS A 147 0.58 0.53 16.97
CA HIS A 147 1.03 1.87 16.64
C HIS A 147 1.23 2.05 15.13
N PRO A 148 1.02 3.25 14.58
CA PRO A 148 1.34 3.52 13.18
C PRO A 148 2.85 3.69 12.95
N CYS A 149 3.66 2.80 13.52
CA CYS A 149 5.10 2.81 13.33
C CYS A 149 5.54 1.65 12.43
N LEU A 150 6.38 2.01 11.47
CA LEU A 150 7.04 1.08 10.58
C LEU A 150 8.42 0.77 11.15
N LYS A 151 8.71 -0.51 11.42
CA LYS A 151 10.07 -0.96 11.65
C LYS A 151 10.70 -1.32 10.32
N VAL A 152 11.74 -0.58 9.96
CA VAL A 152 12.52 -0.80 8.75
C VAL A 152 13.82 -1.48 9.15
N ARG A 153 14.04 -2.72 8.70
CA ARG A 153 15.31 -3.43 8.86
C ARG A 153 16.09 -3.42 7.56
N PHE A 154 17.28 -2.83 7.59
CA PHE A 154 18.20 -2.73 6.46
C PHE A 154 19.00 -4.04 6.27
N SER A 155 19.58 -4.22 5.08
CA SER A 155 20.37 -5.40 4.72
C SER A 155 21.62 -5.59 5.60
N ASP A 156 22.16 -4.51 6.17
CA ASP A 156 23.26 -4.53 7.15
C ASP A 156 22.83 -4.90 8.58
N GLY A 157 21.55 -5.25 8.77
CA GLY A 157 20.98 -5.66 10.06
C GLY A 157 20.52 -4.52 10.96
N ARG A 158 20.79 -3.24 10.62
CA ARG A 158 20.27 -2.10 11.38
C ARG A 158 18.75 -2.05 11.30
N THR A 159 18.10 -1.67 12.39
CA THR A 159 16.65 -1.44 12.44
C THR A 159 16.39 0.02 12.80
N ARG A 160 15.47 0.67 12.09
CA ARG A 160 14.97 2.00 12.42
C ARG A 160 13.46 1.96 12.57
N GLU A 161 12.96 2.62 13.60
CA GLU A 161 11.53 2.93 13.71
C GLU A 161 11.25 4.22 12.96
N VAL A 162 10.29 4.14 12.04
CA VAL A 162 9.77 5.29 11.30
C VAL A 162 8.34 5.48 11.74
N THR A 163 8.08 6.56 12.46
CA THR A 163 6.72 6.98 12.81
C THR A 163 6.20 7.86 11.68
N LEU A 164 5.07 7.46 11.11
CA LEU A 164 4.37 8.21 10.09
C LEU A 164 3.19 8.90 10.79
N GLY A 165 3.37 10.14 11.27
CA GLY A 165 2.30 11.06 11.74
C GLY A 165 1.11 10.46 12.49
#